data_AF-A0A7Z8YEX0-F1
#
_entry.id   AF-A0A7Z8YEX0-F1
#
_cell.length_a   1.000
_cell.length_b   1.000
_cell.length_c   1.000
_cell.angle_alpha   90.00
_cell.angle_beta   90.00
_cell.angle_gamma   90.00
#
_symmetry.space_group_name_H-M   'P 1'
#
loop_
_entity.id
_entity.type
_entity.pdbx_description
1 polymer ?
#
loop_
_entity_poly.entity_id
_entity_poly.type
_entity_poly.pdbx_seq_one_letter_code
_entity_poly.pdbx_strand_id
1 'polypeptide(L)'
;MITKAAYESRQLYFLKMNITSTQNPLIKKIVLLSEKSRERKKEGICVVEGAREIRLALEGGYTLETLLYQPEIFAEEHLLKLLSHTVQRVNPITISKEVYQKISYRSSTQGLLP
;
A
#
# COMPACT_ATOMS: atom_id res chain seq x y z
N MET A 1 6.39 13.98 19.59
CA MET A 1 7.83 13.78 19.26
C MET A 1 8.10 12.29 19.29
N ILE A 2 8.27 11.65 18.13
CA ILE A 2 8.59 10.21 18.07
C ILE A 2 10.09 10.10 18.31
N THR A 3 10.49 9.41 19.37
CA THR A 3 11.88 9.19 19.77
C THR A 3 12.62 8.38 18.72
N LYS A 4 13.88 8.76 18.43
CA LYS A 4 14.80 8.10 17.47
C LYS A 4 14.90 6.57 17.66
N ALA A 5 14.80 6.10 18.91
CA ALA A 5 14.77 4.68 19.25
C ALA A 5 13.56 3.90 18.68
N ALA A 6 12.38 4.55 18.55
CA ALA A 6 11.19 3.92 17.97
C ALA A 6 11.24 3.88 16.44
N TYR A 7 12.02 4.78 15.82
CA TYR A 7 12.26 4.80 14.37
C TYR A 7 13.20 3.67 13.94
N GLU A 8 14.32 3.50 14.65
CA GLU A 8 15.30 2.43 14.41
C GLU A 8 14.70 1.04 14.71
N SER A 9 13.88 0.91 15.76
CA SER A 9 13.15 -0.34 16.06
C SER A 9 12.10 -0.71 15.00
N ARG A 10 11.55 0.28 14.27
CA ARG A 10 10.56 0.05 13.19
C ARG A 10 11.23 -0.44 11.90
N GLN A 11 12.43 0.04 11.59
CA GLN A 11 13.22 -0.42 10.44
C GLN A 11 13.60 -1.91 10.54
N LEU A 12 13.83 -2.42 11.75
CA LEU A 12 14.30 -3.80 11.96
C LEU A 12 13.20 -4.89 11.84
N TYR A 13 11.91 -4.54 11.78
CA TYR A 13 10.81 -5.51 11.90
C TYR A 13 9.92 -5.66 10.66
N PHE A 14 10.31 -5.09 9.51
CA PHE A 14 9.64 -5.44 8.26
C PHE A 14 10.06 -6.86 7.85
N LEU A 15 9.26 -7.86 8.23
CA LEU A 15 9.27 -9.15 7.55
C LEU A 15 8.88 -8.87 6.09
N LYS A 16 9.89 -8.64 5.24
CA LYS A 16 9.72 -8.14 3.87
C LYS A 16 9.07 -9.20 2.99
N MET A 17 7.74 -9.21 2.97
CA MET A 17 6.99 -9.93 1.96
C MET A 17 7.12 -9.16 0.64
N ASN A 18 7.59 -9.86 -0.39
CA ASN A 18 7.84 -9.30 -1.71
C ASN A 18 7.04 -10.06 -2.78
N ILE A 19 6.23 -9.36 -3.56
CA ILE A 19 5.44 -9.97 -4.63
C ILE A 19 5.98 -9.51 -5.98
N THR A 20 6.53 -10.46 -6.72
CA THR A 20 7.11 -10.21 -8.05
C THR A 20 6.25 -10.76 -9.18
N SER A 21 5.34 -11.69 -8.89
CA SER A 21 4.49 -12.35 -9.90
C SER A 21 3.13 -11.66 -10.04
N THR A 22 2.78 -11.30 -11.26
CA THR A 22 1.43 -10.80 -11.63
C THR A 22 0.34 -11.84 -11.42
N GLN A 23 0.71 -13.13 -11.34
CA GLN A 23 -0.21 -14.24 -11.12
C GLN A 23 -0.53 -14.50 -9.64
N ASN A 24 0.10 -13.76 -8.73
CA ASN A 24 -0.13 -13.88 -7.30
C ASN A 24 -1.63 -13.67 -6.95
N PRO A 25 -2.24 -14.51 -6.09
CA PRO A 25 -3.65 -14.41 -5.74
C PRO A 25 -4.09 -13.03 -5.23
N LEU A 26 -3.25 -12.35 -4.43
CA LEU A 26 -3.52 -11.01 -3.93
C LEU A 26 -3.60 -10.00 -5.07
N ILE A 27 -2.68 -10.09 -6.02
CA ILE A 27 -2.64 -9.20 -7.18
C ILE A 27 -3.88 -9.41 -8.06
N LYS A 28 -4.27 -10.66 -8.29
CA LYS A 28 -5.53 -10.97 -9.01
C LYS A 28 -6.76 -10.43 -8.27
N LYS A 29 -6.80 -10.53 -6.94
CA LYS A 29 -7.88 -9.96 -6.11
C LYS A 29 -7.95 -8.44 -6.29
N ILE A 30 -6.81 -7.75 -6.23
CA ILE A 30 -6.76 -6.28 -6.40
C ILE A 30 -7.25 -5.87 -7.79
N VAL A 31 -6.79 -6.55 -8.86
CA VAL A 31 -7.28 -6.27 -10.22
C VAL A 31 -8.81 -6.44 -10.29
N LEU A 32 -9.33 -7.53 -9.74
CA LEU A 32 -10.77 -7.80 -9.71
C LEU A 32 -11.55 -6.70 -8.96
N LEU A 33 -11.05 -6.29 -7.79
CA LEU A 33 -11.63 -5.21 -7.00
C LEU A 33 -11.57 -3.88 -7.74
N SER A 34 -10.50 -3.57 -8.47
CA SER A 34 -10.37 -2.34 -9.27
C SER A 34 -11.36 -2.30 -10.43
N GLU A 35 -11.53 -3.41 -11.14
CA GLU A 35 -12.37 -3.50 -12.34
C GLU A 35 -13.87 -3.64 -12.03
N LYS A 36 -14.23 -4.34 -10.94
CA LYS A 36 -15.64 -4.70 -10.66
C LYS A 36 -16.17 -4.01 -9.41
N SER A 37 -16.95 -2.94 -9.63
CA SER A 37 -17.66 -2.22 -8.55
C SER A 37 -18.52 -3.13 -7.66
N ARG A 38 -19.11 -4.20 -8.23
CA ARG A 38 -19.90 -5.18 -7.47
C ARG A 38 -19.07 -5.91 -6.40
N GLU A 39 -17.82 -6.27 -6.70
CA GLU A 39 -16.95 -6.98 -5.75
C GLU A 39 -16.54 -6.04 -4.61
N ARG A 40 -16.22 -4.77 -4.91
CA ARG A 40 -15.94 -3.75 -3.88
C ARG A 40 -17.11 -3.55 -2.91
N LYS A 41 -18.33 -3.44 -3.45
CA LYS A 41 -19.54 -3.28 -2.62
C LYS A 41 -19.82 -4.51 -1.76
N LYS A 42 -19.54 -5.70 -2.28
CA LYS A 42 -19.74 -6.96 -1.56
C LYS A 42 -18.75 -7.11 -0.39
N GLU A 43 -17.49 -6.76 -0.62
CA GLU A 43 -16.43 -6.87 0.39
C GLU A 43 -16.33 -5.65 1.32
N GLY A 44 -16.97 -4.53 0.98
CA GLY A 44 -16.90 -3.30 1.78
C GLY A 44 -15.53 -2.61 1.72
N ILE A 45 -14.70 -2.95 0.73
CA ILE A 45 -13.33 -2.44 0.56
C ILE A 45 -13.19 -1.65 -0.74
N CYS A 46 -12.21 -0.75 -0.77
CA CYS A 46 -11.84 -0.01 -1.96
C CYS A 46 -10.32 -0.06 -2.17
N VAL A 47 -9.91 -0.15 -3.43
CA VAL A 47 -8.52 0.03 -3.84
C VAL A 47 -8.33 1.52 -4.10
N VAL A 48 -7.34 2.12 -3.46
CA VAL A 48 -6.98 3.53 -3.63
C VAL A 48 -5.59 3.58 -4.29
N GLU A 49 -5.22 4.64 -4.99
CA GLU A 49 -3.85 4.79 -5.49
C GLU A 49 -3.31 6.14 -5.06
N GLY A 50 -2.04 6.18 -4.69
CA GLY A 50 -1.34 7.43 -4.38
C GLY A 50 -1.25 7.76 -2.89
N ALA A 51 -0.14 8.39 -2.51
CA ALA A 51 0.14 8.75 -1.12
C ALA A 51 -0.83 9.78 -0.56
N ARG A 52 -1.35 10.69 -1.40
CA ARG A 52 -2.29 11.74 -0.97
C ARG A 52 -3.62 11.12 -0.58
N GLU A 53 -4.14 10.25 -1.43
CA GLU A 53 -5.43 9.61 -1.28
C GLU A 53 -5.40 8.65 -0.08
N ILE A 54 -4.31 7.90 0.09
CA ILE A 54 -4.10 7.07 1.28
C ILE A 54 -4.07 7.93 2.54
N ARG A 55 -3.35 9.06 2.54
CA ARG A 55 -3.33 9.97 3.69
C ARG A 55 -4.73 10.49 4.04
N LEU A 56 -5.49 10.93 3.03
CA LEU A 56 -6.86 11.42 3.24
C LEU A 56 -7.79 10.32 3.77
N ALA A 57 -7.63 9.08 3.31
CA ALA A 57 -8.38 7.95 3.83
C ALA A 57 -8.04 7.69 5.32
N LEU A 58 -6.75 7.69 5.67
CA LEU A 58 -6.30 7.55 7.06
C LEU A 58 -6.84 8.68 7.96
N GLU A 59 -6.74 9.94 7.50
CA GLU A 59 -7.28 11.11 8.20
C GLU A 59 -8.81 11.07 8.32
N GLY A 60 -9.49 10.45 7.36
CA GLY A 60 -10.93 10.20 7.37
C GLY A 60 -11.36 9.02 8.24
N GLY A 61 -10.43 8.35 8.94
CA GLY A 61 -10.73 7.24 9.84
C GLY A 61 -10.84 5.88 9.17
N TYR A 62 -10.45 5.76 7.89
CA TYR A 62 -10.36 4.46 7.23
C TYR A 62 -9.13 3.68 7.72
N THR A 63 -9.26 2.36 7.79
CA THR A 63 -8.17 1.43 8.11
C THR A 63 -7.60 0.81 6.84
N LEU A 64 -6.29 0.51 6.85
CA LEU A 64 -5.63 -0.17 5.74
C LEU A 64 -5.77 -1.67 5.91
N GLU A 65 -6.32 -2.35 4.90
CA GLU A 65 -6.35 -3.82 4.91
C GLU A 65 -5.03 -4.40 4.39
N THR A 66 -4.52 -3.84 3.30
CA THR A 66 -3.22 -4.17 2.73
C THR A 66 -2.48 -2.85 2.43
N LEU A 67 -1.17 -2.93 2.21
CA LEU A 67 -0.40 -1.82 1.67
C LEU A 67 0.70 -2.36 0.78
N LEU A 68 0.65 -2.03 -0.50
CA LEU A 68 1.64 -2.37 -1.52
C LEU A 68 2.39 -1.10 -1.93
N TYR A 69 3.71 -1.21 -2.03
CA TYR A 69 4.52 -0.11 -2.55
C TYR A 69 5.68 -0.62 -3.40
N GLN A 70 6.07 0.18 -4.39
CA GLN A 70 7.23 -0.09 -5.21
C GLN A 70 8.42 0.76 -4.70
N PRO A 71 9.48 0.18 -4.10
CA PRO A 71 10.56 0.93 -3.45
C PRO A 71 11.40 1.84 -4.36
N GLU A 72 11.54 1.53 -5.66
CA GLU A 72 12.23 2.36 -6.67
C GLU A 72 11.40 3.58 -7.08
N ILE A 73 10.07 3.52 -6.94
CA ILE A 73 9.17 4.63 -7.28
C ILE A 73 8.83 5.45 -6.03
N PHE A 74 8.66 4.78 -4.89
CA PHE A 74 8.24 5.39 -3.64
C PHE A 74 9.21 5.02 -2.50
N ALA A 75 10.00 6.00 -2.08
CA ALA A 75 11.03 5.83 -1.05
C ALA A 75 10.43 5.41 0.30
N GLU A 76 11.17 4.54 1.01
CA GLU A 76 10.74 3.98 2.31
C GLU A 76 10.52 5.08 3.37
N GLU A 77 11.29 6.16 3.34
CA GLU A 77 11.15 7.32 4.22
C GLU A 77 9.76 7.98 4.08
N HIS A 78 9.26 8.10 2.86
CA HIS A 78 7.93 8.65 2.59
C HIS A 78 6.84 7.68 3.05
N LEU A 79 7.07 6.37 2.97
CA LEU A 79 6.17 5.35 3.47
C LEU A 79 6.06 5.40 4.99
N LEU A 80 7.19 5.51 5.69
CA LEU A 80 7.22 5.66 7.14
C LEU A 80 6.51 6.94 7.59
N LYS A 81 6.68 8.04 6.84
CA LYS A 81 5.95 9.28 7.09
C LYS A 81 4.45 9.10 6.89
N LEU A 82 4.02 8.44 5.81
CA LEU A 82 2.60 8.14 5.56
C LEU A 82 2.00 7.29 6.69
N LEU A 83 2.69 6.22 7.09
CA LEU A 83 2.26 5.34 8.17
C LEU A 83 2.30 5.99 9.55
N SER A 84 2.93 7.15 9.71
CA SER A 84 2.86 7.93 10.96
C SER A 84 1.49 8.59 11.17
N HIS A 85 0.66 8.69 10.13
CA HIS A 85 -0.73 9.18 10.20
C HIS A 85 -1.72 8.14 10.73
N THR A 86 -1.28 6.91 11.03
CA THR A 86 -2.13 5.87 11.60
C THR A 86 -1.47 5.20 12.80
N VAL A 87 -2.28 4.82 13.77
CA VAL A 87 -1.85 3.98 14.92
C VAL A 87 -1.85 2.49 14.56
N GLN A 88 -2.45 2.13 13.42
CA GLN A 88 -2.50 0.76 12.93
C GLN A 88 -1.09 0.24 12.62
N ARG A 89 -0.79 -0.98 13.07
CA ARG A 89 0.40 -1.70 12.62
C ARG A 89 0.12 -2.30 11.25
N VAL A 90 0.73 -1.72 10.23
CA VAL A 90 0.65 -2.18 8.85
C VAL A 90 2.02 -2.69 8.45
N ASN A 91 2.06 -3.87 7.83
CA ASN A 91 3.27 -4.44 7.24
C ASN A 91 3.19 -4.26 5.72
N PRO A 92 3.88 -3.25 5.15
CA PRO A 92 3.85 -3.01 3.72
C PRO A 92 4.50 -4.16 2.96
N ILE A 93 3.91 -4.51 1.83
CA ILE A 93 4.39 -5.53 0.92
C ILE A 93 5.09 -4.82 -0.22
N THR A 94 6.34 -5.18 -0.50
CA THR A 94 7.04 -4.65 -1.66
C THR A 94 6.56 -5.37 -2.91
N ILE A 95 6.48 -4.64 -4.03
CA ILE A 95 6.11 -5.23 -5.31
C ILE A 95 7.15 -4.95 -6.39
N SER A 96 7.24 -5.84 -7.39
CA SER A 96 8.05 -5.58 -8.59
C SER A 96 7.42 -4.47 -9.44
N LYS A 97 8.22 -3.87 -10.32
CA LYS A 97 7.75 -2.91 -11.32
C LYS A 97 6.67 -3.49 -12.22
N GLU A 98 6.81 -4.76 -12.63
CA GLU A 98 5.84 -5.46 -13.46
C GLU A 98 4.49 -5.62 -12.74
N VAL A 99 4.52 -6.01 -11.45
CA VAL A 99 3.31 -6.08 -10.63
C VAL A 99 2.69 -4.70 -10.50
N TYR A 100 3.46 -3.66 -10.15
CA TYR A 100 2.95 -2.29 -10.04
C TYR A 100 2.29 -1.81 -11.34
N GLN A 101 2.90 -2.06 -12.49
CA GLN A 101 2.34 -1.73 -13.80
C GLN A 101 1.04 -2.48 -14.11
N LYS A 102 0.88 -3.70 -13.59
CA LYS A 102 -0.34 -4.51 -13.79
C LYS A 102 -1.54 -3.97 -13.01
N ILE A 103 -1.32 -3.42 -11.82
CA ILE A 103 -2.39 -2.99 -10.90
C ILE A 103 -2.64 -1.49 -10.86
N SER A 104 -1.70 -0.67 -11.36
CA SER A 104 -1.92 0.79 -11.50
C SER A 104 -2.91 1.08 -12.62
N TYR A 105 -3.91 1.90 -12.32
CA TYR A 105 -5.00 2.21 -13.25
C TYR A 105 -4.61 3.33 -14.24
N ARG A 106 -3.57 4.11 -13.91
CA ARG A 106 -3.03 5.19 -14.73
C ARG A 106 -1.52 5.02 -14.86
N SER A 107 -0.97 5.39 -16.01
CA SER A 107 0.48 5.45 -16.30
C SER A 107 1.26 6.48 -15.45
N SER A 108 0.69 6.95 -14.34
CA SER A 108 1.21 8.01 -13.49
C SER A 108 1.88 7.45 -12.24
N THR A 109 3.21 7.32 -12.31
CA THR A 109 4.30 7.52 -11.33
C THR A 109 4.09 7.55 -9.80
N GLN A 110 2.96 7.18 -9.20
CA GLN A 110 2.70 7.43 -7.77
C GLN A 110 3.03 6.27 -6.81
N GLY A 111 3.33 5.07 -7.31
CA GLY A 111 4.06 4.02 -6.59
C GLY A 111 3.37 3.35 -5.37
N LEU A 112 2.09 3.63 -5.10
CA LEU A 112 1.40 3.24 -3.86
C LEU A 112 -0.05 2.79 -4.10
N LEU A 113 -0.42 1.63 -3.55
CA LEU A 113 -1.79 1.09 -3.53
C LEU A 113 -2.05 0.44 -2.16
N PRO A 114 -3.15 0.73 -1.43
CA PRO A 114 -3.60 -0.02 -0.27
C PRO A 114 -4.38 -1.28 -0.67
#